data_AF-A0A1X1B048-F1
#
_entry.id   AF-A0A1X1B048-F1
#
_cell.length_a   1.000
_cell.length_b   1.000
_cell.length_c   1.000
_cell.angle_alpha   90.00
_cell.angle_beta   90.00
_cell.angle_gamma   90.00
#
_symmetry.space_group_name_H-M   'P 1'
#
loop_
_entity.id
_entity.type
_entity.pdbx_description
1 polymer ?
#
loop_
_entity_poly.entity_id
_entity_poly.type
_entity_poly.pdbx_seq_one_letter_code
_entity_poly.pdbx_strand_id
1 'polypeptide(L)'
;MNLLGYAAGEIVRGEGRGAPMGFPTANIAAEDESRIPEDGVYFGWFSLADGDPPRGSLHPGTWLPALVSVGENPTFDGRERTVEAYVIDFDEDLYGANAITELTHLVRKQEQFNSIDELIVAMNGDKASARTLMSQYPTRPQQS
;
A
#
# COMPACT_ATOMS: atom_id res chain seq x y z
N MET A 1 1.28 -7.73 -17.35
CA MET A 1 0.57 -6.77 -16.47
C MET A 1 1.31 -5.46 -16.57
N ASN A 2 0.62 -4.34 -16.80
CA ASN A 2 1.30 -3.04 -16.85
C ASN A 2 1.55 -2.55 -15.43
N LEU A 3 2.82 -2.31 -15.10
CA LEU A 3 3.21 -1.66 -13.87
C LEU A 3 2.92 -0.16 -14.01
N LEU A 4 2.08 0.39 -13.13
CA LEU A 4 1.77 1.82 -13.09
C LEU A 4 2.77 2.57 -12.20
N GLY A 5 3.30 1.89 -11.19
CA GLY A 5 4.28 2.46 -10.29
C GLY A 5 4.87 1.44 -9.33
N TYR A 6 5.81 1.89 -8.53
CA TYR A 6 6.59 1.06 -7.62
C TYR A 6 7.12 1.91 -6.47
N ALA A 7 7.12 1.34 -5.28
CA ALA A 7 7.84 1.90 -4.14
C ALA A 7 8.60 0.79 -3.42
N ALA A 8 9.78 1.12 -2.91
CA ALA A 8 10.56 0.26 -2.04
C ALA A 8 11.24 1.09 -0.96
N GLY A 9 11.43 0.49 0.21
CA GLY A 9 12.08 1.11 1.35
C GLY A 9 11.64 0.50 2.68
N GLU A 10 12.10 1.10 3.77
CA GLU A 10 11.79 0.67 5.12
C GLU A 10 10.31 0.93 5.48
N ILE A 11 9.69 -0.01 6.17
CA ILE A 11 8.37 0.17 6.77
C ILE A 11 8.52 0.96 8.06
N VAL A 12 8.06 2.20 8.03
CA VAL A 12 8.13 3.14 9.15
C VAL A 12 6.77 3.33 9.81
N ARG A 13 6.77 3.91 11.01
CA ARG A 13 5.54 4.29 11.69
C ARG A 13 4.95 5.54 11.05
N GLY A 14 3.73 5.44 10.54
CA GLY A 14 2.93 6.59 10.15
C GLY A 14 2.06 7.12 11.30
N GLU A 15 1.07 7.94 10.94
CA GLU A 15 0.10 8.55 11.85
C GLU A 15 -0.87 7.55 12.51
N GLY A 16 -0.88 6.30 12.06
CA GLY A 16 -1.69 5.22 12.64
C GLY A 16 -3.20 5.39 12.46
N ARG A 17 -3.65 6.27 11.56
CA ARG A 17 -5.07 6.61 11.39
C ARG A 17 -5.90 5.47 10.79
N GLY A 18 -5.30 4.62 9.96
CA GLY A 18 -5.97 3.50 9.32
C GLY A 18 -6.38 2.37 10.27
N ALA A 19 -5.57 2.07 11.28
CA ALA A 19 -5.79 0.93 12.18
C ALA A 19 -7.12 1.04 12.97
N PRO A 20 -7.49 2.17 13.59
CA PRO A 20 -8.80 2.35 14.21
C PRO A 20 -10.00 2.16 13.26
N MET A 21 -9.80 2.33 11.95
CA MET A 21 -10.82 2.15 10.92
C MET A 21 -10.87 0.72 10.35
N GLY A 22 -10.03 -0.19 10.84
CA GLY A 22 -9.91 -1.56 10.32
C GLY A 22 -9.02 -1.70 9.08
N PHE A 23 -8.17 -0.71 8.81
CA PHE A 23 -7.25 -0.68 7.68
C PHE A 23 -5.82 -0.34 8.15
N PRO A 24 -5.15 -1.23 8.91
CA PRO A 24 -3.75 -1.02 9.26
C PRO A 24 -2.88 -0.92 7.99
N THR A 25 -2.11 0.15 7.88
CA THR A 25 -1.23 0.40 6.73
C THR A 25 0.25 0.32 7.12
N ALA A 26 1.04 -0.35 6.28
CA ALA A 26 2.49 -0.25 6.28
C ALA A 26 2.88 1.03 5.52
N ASN A 27 3.53 1.98 6.20
CA ASN A 27 4.01 3.21 5.56
C ASN A 27 5.42 2.91 5.01
N ILE A 28 5.59 3.01 3.70
CA ILE A 28 6.86 2.72 3.03
C ILE A 28 7.60 4.05 2.85
N ALA A 29 8.75 4.19 3.52
CA ALA A 29 9.66 5.31 3.31
C ALA A 29 10.36 5.12 1.95
N ALA A 30 9.70 5.58 0.89
CA ALA A 30 10.09 5.29 -0.48
C ALA A 30 11.47 5.91 -0.82
N GLU A 31 12.39 5.06 -1.29
CA GLU A 31 13.75 5.47 -1.64
C GLU A 31 13.85 6.24 -2.96
N ASP A 32 12.89 6.03 -3.88
CA ASP A 32 12.84 6.64 -5.21
C ASP A 32 11.42 7.09 -5.57
N GLU A 33 11.15 8.38 -5.37
CA GLU A 33 9.85 8.97 -5.68
C GLU A 33 9.53 9.01 -7.18
N SER A 34 10.53 8.92 -8.06
CA SER A 34 10.32 9.02 -9.52
C SER A 34 9.53 7.84 -10.10
N ARG A 35 9.41 6.76 -9.33
CA ARG A 35 8.66 5.55 -9.67
C ARG A 35 7.25 5.49 -9.07
N ILE A 36 6.89 6.45 -8.23
CA ILE A 36 5.58 6.54 -7.60
C ILE A 36 4.63 7.24 -8.58
N PRO A 37 3.42 6.69 -8.83
CA PRO A 37 2.48 7.28 -9.77
C PRO A 37 1.79 8.53 -9.17
N GLU A 38 0.78 9.04 -9.87
CA GLU A 38 -0.08 10.11 -9.35
C GLU A 38 -0.81 9.72 -8.06
N ASP A 39 -1.34 10.71 -7.34
CA ASP A 39 -2.05 10.45 -6.09
C ASP A 39 -3.34 9.67 -6.32
N GLY A 40 -3.56 8.67 -5.45
CA GLY A 40 -4.74 7.83 -5.50
C GLY A 40 -4.53 6.51 -4.77
N VAL A 41 -5.55 5.67 -4.85
CA VAL A 41 -5.55 4.32 -4.30
C VAL A 41 -5.39 3.33 -5.44
N TYR A 42 -4.45 2.42 -5.27
CA TYR A 42 -4.09 1.42 -6.25
C TYR A 42 -4.26 0.01 -5.69
N PHE A 43 -4.62 -0.93 -6.56
CA PHE A 43 -4.41 -2.35 -6.29
C PHE A 43 -3.03 -2.75 -6.78
N GLY A 44 -2.39 -3.62 -6.01
CA GLY A 44 -1.00 -3.97 -6.21
C GLY A 44 -0.59 -5.24 -5.50
N TRP A 45 0.72 -5.45 -5.52
CA TRP A 45 1.37 -6.56 -4.85
C TRP A 45 2.39 -6.02 -3.87
N PHE A 46 2.48 -6.64 -2.71
CA PHE A 46 3.37 -6.28 -1.62
C PHE A 46 4.25 -7.48 -1.27
N SER A 47 5.53 -7.24 -1.01
CA SER A 47 6.46 -8.26 -0.51
C SER A 47 7.47 -7.61 0.40
N LEU A 48 8.04 -8.41 1.31
CA LEU A 48 9.28 -8.02 1.96
C LEU A 48 10.43 -8.08 0.96
N ALA A 49 11.31 -7.09 1.02
CA ALA A 49 12.58 -7.11 0.31
C ALA A 49 13.56 -8.09 0.98
N ASP A 50 14.64 -8.44 0.29
CA ASP A 50 15.70 -9.26 0.87
C ASP A 50 16.32 -8.56 2.09
N GLY A 51 16.62 -9.33 3.14
CA GLY A 51 17.16 -8.82 4.40
C GLY A 51 16.82 -9.72 5.59
N ASP A 52 17.10 -9.25 6.81
CA ASP A 52 16.62 -9.91 8.03
C ASP A 52 15.11 -9.67 8.15
N PRO A 53 14.28 -10.72 8.02
CA PRO A 53 12.84 -10.55 8.11
C PRO A 53 12.45 -10.15 9.54
N PRO A 54 11.38 -9.35 9.71
CA PRO A 54 10.78 -9.15 11.01
C PRO A 54 10.31 -10.51 11.55
N ARG A 55 10.08 -10.61 12.86
CA ARG A 55 9.48 -11.82 13.43
C ARG A 55 8.07 -11.97 12.86
N GLY A 56 7.80 -13.04 12.12
CA GLY A 56 6.51 -13.24 11.48
C GLY A 56 6.49 -14.42 10.53
N SER A 57 5.36 -14.59 9.83
CA SER A 57 5.16 -15.65 8.83
C SER A 57 5.46 -15.18 7.40
N LEU A 58 5.53 -13.88 7.16
CA LEU A 58 5.86 -13.32 5.84
C LEU A 58 7.37 -13.37 5.58
N HIS A 59 7.76 -13.98 4.46
CA HIS A 59 9.15 -14.10 4.04
C HIS A 59 9.43 -13.30 2.77
N PRO A 60 10.66 -12.77 2.58
CA PRO A 60 11.06 -12.12 1.33
C PRO A 60 10.72 -12.95 0.09
N GLY A 61 10.25 -12.30 -0.96
CA GLY A 61 9.81 -12.94 -2.20
C GLY A 61 8.40 -13.54 -2.16
N THR A 62 7.74 -13.58 -0.99
CA THR A 62 6.30 -13.89 -0.91
C THR A 62 5.49 -12.65 -1.28
N TRP A 63 4.63 -12.75 -2.29
CA TRP A 63 3.82 -11.63 -2.76
C TRP A 63 2.38 -11.76 -2.29
N LEU A 64 1.92 -10.74 -1.58
CA LEU A 64 0.55 -10.60 -1.09
C LEU A 64 -0.17 -9.49 -1.84
N PRO A 65 -1.48 -9.60 -2.08
CA PRO A 65 -2.26 -8.51 -2.65
C PRO A 65 -2.39 -7.35 -1.66
N ALA A 66 -2.33 -6.12 -2.17
CA ALA A 66 -2.41 -4.92 -1.35
C ALA A 66 -3.25 -3.82 -2.01
N LEU A 67 -3.88 -3.00 -1.17
CA LEU A 67 -4.31 -1.66 -1.54
C LEU A 67 -3.21 -0.68 -1.13
N VAL A 68 -2.78 0.16 -2.06
CA VAL A 68 -1.70 1.12 -1.85
C VAL A 68 -2.24 2.51 -2.05
N SER A 69 -2.26 3.32 -0.98
CA SER A 69 -2.57 4.73 -1.06
C SER A 69 -1.30 5.53 -1.34
N VAL A 70 -1.35 6.37 -2.36
CA VAL A 70 -0.34 7.38 -2.68
C VAL A 70 -0.97 8.74 -2.44
N GLY A 71 -0.34 9.56 -1.61
CA GLY A 71 -0.84 10.90 -1.31
C GLY A 71 0.24 11.85 -0.84
N GLU A 72 -0.19 12.99 -0.31
CA GLU A 72 0.67 14.01 0.28
C GLU A 72 0.29 14.22 1.74
N ASN A 73 1.25 14.12 2.66
CA ASN A 73 1.09 14.64 4.02
C ASN A 73 1.61 16.07 4.08
N PRO A 74 0.81 17.04 4.55
CA PRO A 74 1.32 18.37 4.86
C PRO A 74 2.30 18.26 6.03
N THR A 75 3.54 18.70 5.83
CA THR A 75 4.58 18.79 6.87
C THR A 75 4.95 20.25 7.12
N PHE A 76 5.71 20.52 8.19
CA PHE A 76 6.15 21.88 8.53
C PHE A 76 7.08 22.47 7.47
N ASP A 77 7.89 21.62 6.82
CA ASP A 77 8.89 22.00 5.82
C ASP A 77 8.44 21.76 4.36
N GLY A 78 7.20 21.33 4.13
CA GLY A 78 6.68 21.10 2.78
C GLY A 78 5.57 20.06 2.69
N ARG A 79 5.55 19.30 1.60
CA ARG A 79 4.68 18.14 1.42
C ARG A 79 5.56 16.93 1.19
N GLU A 80 5.36 15.89 1.99
CA GLU A 80 6.04 14.61 1.81
C GLU A 80 5.07 13.65 1.15
N ARG A 81 5.52 13.00 0.06
CA ARG A 81 4.70 12.01 -0.63
C ARG A 81 4.68 10.74 0.20
N THR A 82 3.49 10.26 0.52
CA THR A 82 3.31 9.05 1.34
C THR A 82 2.89 7.87 0.48
N VAL A 83 3.42 6.71 0.82
CA VAL A 83 3.02 5.42 0.25
C VAL A 83 2.60 4.51 1.39
N GLU A 84 1.31 4.18 1.43
CA GLU A 84 0.71 3.38 2.50
C GLU A 84 0.08 2.11 1.94
N ALA A 85 0.62 0.95 2.31
CA ALA A 85 0.12 -0.36 1.86
C ALA A 85 -0.75 -1.01 2.93
N TYR A 86 -2.04 -1.20 2.64
CA TYR A 86 -2.92 -2.13 3.35
C TYR A 86 -2.78 -3.52 2.70
N VAL A 87 -2.08 -4.43 3.36
CA VAL A 87 -1.91 -5.81 2.89
C VAL A 87 -3.17 -6.60 3.20
N ILE A 88 -3.81 -7.14 2.17
CA ILE A 88 -5.15 -7.73 2.29
C ILE A 88 -5.05 -9.09 3.00
N ASP A 89 -5.89 -9.28 4.03
CA ASP A 89 -5.96 -10.49 4.87
C ASP A 89 -4.65 -10.82 5.60
N PHE A 90 -3.86 -9.79 5.92
CA PHE A 90 -2.62 -9.90 6.64
C PHE A 90 -2.63 -9.00 7.87
N ASP A 91 -2.20 -9.53 9.01
CA ASP A 91 -2.26 -8.87 10.32
C ASP A 91 -1.04 -9.25 11.17
N GLU A 92 0.15 -8.87 10.71
CA GLU A 92 1.39 -8.98 11.48
C GLU A 92 2.15 -7.66 11.48
N ASP A 93 3.00 -7.46 12.49
CA ASP A 93 3.85 -6.28 12.60
C ASP A 93 5.04 -6.39 11.63
N LEU A 94 5.14 -5.42 10.71
CA LEU A 94 6.18 -5.35 9.69
C LEU A 94 7.18 -4.21 9.91
N TYR A 95 7.06 -3.43 11.01
CA TYR A 95 7.91 -2.26 11.22
C TYR A 95 9.41 -2.59 11.23
N GLY A 96 10.20 -1.72 10.59
CA GLY A 96 11.65 -1.87 10.46
C GLY A 96 12.11 -2.83 9.37
N ALA A 97 11.18 -3.56 8.73
CA ALA A 97 11.50 -4.39 7.57
C ALA A 97 11.55 -3.55 6.30
N ASN A 98 12.38 -3.94 5.35
CA ASN A 98 12.32 -3.40 3.99
C ASN A 98 11.24 -4.11 3.20
N ALA A 99 10.46 -3.35 2.44
CA ALA A 99 9.41 -3.87 1.59
C ALA A 99 9.43 -3.26 0.20
N ILE A 100 8.72 -3.93 -0.69
CA ILE A 100 8.49 -3.54 -2.05
C ILE A 100 6.99 -3.61 -2.30
N THR A 101 6.44 -2.59 -2.95
CA THR A 101 5.09 -2.63 -3.49
C THR A 101 5.03 -2.23 -4.95
N GLU A 102 4.29 -3.02 -5.73
CA GLU A 102 3.99 -2.78 -7.14
C GLU A 102 2.57 -2.27 -7.29
N LEU A 103 2.40 -1.12 -7.93
CA LEU A 103 1.09 -0.50 -8.19
C LEU A 103 0.67 -0.86 -9.62
N THR A 104 -0.48 -1.52 -9.76
CA THR A 104 -0.85 -2.20 -11.03
C THR A 104 -2.16 -1.73 -11.62
N HIS A 105 -3.11 -1.33 -10.77
CA HIS A 105 -4.42 -0.84 -11.20
C HIS A 105 -4.81 0.35 -10.34
N LEU A 106 -5.17 1.48 -10.95
CA LEU A 106 -5.80 2.58 -10.22
C LEU A 106 -7.22 2.14 -9.82
N VAL A 107 -7.50 2.14 -8.53
CA VAL A 107 -8.82 1.80 -7.95
C VAL A 107 -9.65 3.06 -7.80
N ARG A 108 -9.05 4.13 -7.27
CA ARG A 108 -9.72 5.40 -7.05
C ARG A 108 -8.71 6.55 -7.08
N LYS A 109 -9.10 7.69 -7.67
CA LYS A 109 -8.28 8.91 -7.59
C LYS A 109 -8.31 9.48 -6.16
N GLN A 110 -7.31 10.29 -5.82
CA GLN A 110 -7.31 10.99 -4.54
C GLN A 110 -8.58 11.84 -4.37
N GLU A 111 -9.16 11.78 -3.18
CA GLU A 111 -10.42 12.42 -2.82
C GLU A 111 -10.30 13.04 -1.42
N GLN A 112 -10.94 14.18 -1.21
CA GLN A 112 -11.12 14.76 0.12
C GLN A 112 -12.48 14.33 0.67
N PHE A 113 -12.49 13.86 1.92
CA PHE A 113 -13.70 13.45 2.62
C PHE A 113 -14.06 14.48 3.68
N ASN A 114 -15.35 14.73 3.86
CA ASN A 114 -15.85 15.68 4.87
C ASN A 114 -16.09 15.02 6.23
N SER A 115 -16.00 13.68 6.30
CA SER A 115 -16.12 12.92 7.54
C SER A 115 -15.34 11.61 7.50
N ILE A 116 -15.10 11.05 8.69
CA ILE A 116 -14.49 9.72 8.84
C ILE A 116 -15.41 8.64 8.25
N ASP A 117 -16.73 8.78 8.39
CA ASP A 117 -17.69 7.80 7.85
C ASP A 117 -17.65 7.75 6.32
N GLU A 118 -17.55 8.90 5.65
CA GLU A 118 -17.37 8.96 4.19
C GLU A 118 -16.07 8.27 3.75
N LEU A 119 -14.97 8.52 4.47
CA LEU A 119 -13.69 7.85 4.22
C LEU A 119 -13.81 6.33 4.37
N ILE A 120 -14.44 5.84 5.45
CA ILE A 120 -14.64 4.41 5.68
C ILE A 120 -15.48 3.78 4.56
N VAL A 121 -16.53 4.45 4.08
CA VAL A 121 -17.34 3.98 2.95
C VAL A 121 -16.48 3.82 1.70
N ALA A 122 -15.64 4.82 1.39
CA ALA A 122 -14.74 4.75 0.25
C ALA A 122 -13.71 3.62 0.38
N MET A 123 -13.06 3.48 1.54
CA MET A 123 -12.07 2.42 1.79
C MET A 123 -12.69 1.02 1.66
N ASN A 124 -13.94 0.82 2.08
CA ASN A 124 -14.65 -0.43 1.88
C ASN A 124 -14.97 -0.68 0.39
N GLY A 125 -15.30 0.37 -0.37
CA GLY A 125 -15.44 0.31 -1.83
C GLY A 125 -14.14 -0.08 -2.52
N ASP A 126 -13.01 0.50 -2.08
CA ASP A 126 -11.68 0.18 -2.58
C ASP A 126 -11.35 -1.31 -2.31
N LYS A 127 -11.65 -1.80 -1.10
CA LYS A 127 -11.50 -3.22 -0.73
C LYS A 127 -12.36 -4.15 -1.58
N ALA A 128 -13.61 -3.79 -1.87
CA ALA A 128 -14.47 -4.57 -2.75
C ALA A 128 -13.94 -4.64 -4.19
N SER A 129 -13.42 -3.51 -4.71
CA SER A 129 -12.75 -3.45 -6.01
C SER A 129 -11.50 -4.34 -6.04
N ALA A 130 -10.67 -4.28 -5.00
CA ALA A 130 -9.50 -5.14 -4.86
C ALA A 130 -9.87 -6.63 -4.87
N ARG A 131 -10.95 -7.04 -4.19
CA ARG A 131 -11.44 -8.44 -4.24
C ARG A 131 -11.79 -8.88 -5.66
N THR A 132 -12.42 -8.00 -6.44
CA THR A 132 -12.73 -8.28 -7.84
C THR A 132 -11.46 -8.47 -8.67
N LEU A 133 -10.44 -7.63 -8.45
CA LEU A 133 -9.13 -7.74 -9.10
C LEU A 133 -8.38 -9.02 -8.67
N MET A 134 -8.44 -9.41 -7.39
CA MET A 134 -7.87 -10.67 -6.91
C MET A 134 -8.49 -11.90 -7.61
N SER A 135 -9.79 -11.88 -7.89
CA SER A 135 -10.43 -12.97 -8.66
C SER A 135 -9.96 -13.03 -10.11
N GLN A 136 -9.63 -11.87 -10.72
CA GLN A 136 -9.07 -11.80 -12.07
C GLN A 136 -7.58 -12.14 -12.10
N TYR A 137 -6.85 -11.80 -11.03
CA TYR A 137 -5.41 -11.95 -10.87
C TYR A 137 -5.10 -12.67 -9.55
N PRO A 138 -5.28 -14.00 -9.47
CA PRO A 138 -5.14 -14.75 -8.21
C PRO A 138 -3.70 -14.82 -7.68
N THR A 139 -2.72 -14.53 -8.54
CA THR A 139 -1.29 -14.49 -8.20
C THR A 139 -0.62 -13.35 -8.92
N ARG A 140 0.47 -12.80 -8.34
CA ARG A 140 1.31 -11.80 -9.00
C ARG A 140 1.78 -12.35 -10.35
N PRO A 141 1.39 -11.74 -11.48
CA PRO A 141 1.89 -12.15 -12.78
C PRO A 141 3.42 -11.98 -12.83
N GLN A 142 4.15 -13.00 -13.24
CA GLN A 142 5.58 -12.87 -13.49
C GLN A 142 5.80 -11.86 -14.62
N GLN A 143 6.69 -10.89 -14.42
CA GLN A 143 7.11 -10.00 -15.48
C GLN A 143 7.97 -10.82 -16.45
N SER A 144 7.46 -10.98 -17.68
CA SER A 144 8.17 -11.58 -18.81
C SER A 144 9.18 -10.63 -19.40
#